data_AF-A0A942DLD3-F1
#
_entry.id   AF-A0A942DLD3-F1
#
_cell.length_a   1.000
_cell.length_b   1.000
_cell.length_c   1.000
_cell.angle_alpha   90.00
_cell.angle_beta   90.00
_cell.angle_gamma   90.00
#
_symmetry.space_group_name_H-M   'P 1'
#
loop_
_entity.id
_entity.type
_entity.pdbx_description
1 polymer ?
#
loop_
_entity_poly.entity_id
_entity_poly.type
_entity_poly.pdbx_seq_one_letter_code
_entity_poly.pdbx_strand_id
1 'polypeptide(L)'
;MKSFLTLIFGTTVLFATITQAERKDSFSGLTKLNFTMAPNCEGRPEFITEVRPEIIGGFEKLPQLVLVAHEAEYYVETKNSDANFKVHSYQSFTTGSEKEKSKIICGNTKSTENLRYALFAPTLIDTTKTQKVGQSLWQFQVLSDKEGFSVWNQRSLAFNDGENLEKALMKFGGNYRIYQLSHDQYEVVVSKDTEGATQYLSIKYDAVKSL
;
A
#
# COMPACT_ATOMS: atom_id res chain seq x y z
N MET A 1 33.19 -83.76 3.42
CA MET A 1 32.71 -83.33 4.75
C MET A 1 32.56 -81.82 4.74
N LYS A 2 31.34 -81.31 5.00
CA LYS A 2 30.95 -79.93 5.36
C LYS A 2 31.46 -78.83 4.39
N SER A 3 30.66 -78.39 3.42
CA SER A 3 29.56 -77.43 3.57
C SER A 3 29.99 -76.19 4.35
N PHE A 4 30.11 -75.04 3.67
CA PHE A 4 29.44 -73.81 4.08
C PHE A 4 29.39 -72.85 2.88
N LEU A 5 28.18 -72.72 2.35
CA LEU A 5 27.74 -71.77 1.35
C LEU A 5 27.73 -70.38 2.02
N THR A 6 28.68 -69.51 1.69
CA THR A 6 28.69 -68.14 2.19
C THR A 6 27.71 -67.31 1.37
N LEU A 7 26.60 -66.93 1.99
CA LEU A 7 25.59 -66.03 1.45
C LEU A 7 26.24 -64.69 1.07
N ILE A 8 26.10 -64.31 -0.19
CA ILE A 8 26.36 -62.96 -0.69
C ILE A 8 25.24 -62.07 -0.15
N PHE A 9 25.51 -61.33 0.93
CA PHE A 9 24.64 -60.24 1.35
C PHE A 9 24.80 -59.10 0.34
N GLY A 10 23.87 -59.02 -0.61
CA GLY A 10 23.71 -57.87 -1.49
C GLY A 10 23.30 -56.66 -0.67
N THR A 11 24.25 -55.79 -0.36
CA THR A 11 23.98 -54.42 0.11
C THR A 11 23.28 -53.67 -1.00
N THR A 12 21.94 -53.62 -0.94
CA THR A 12 21.15 -52.67 -1.72
C THR A 12 21.38 -51.30 -1.10
N VAL A 13 22.32 -50.55 -1.65
CA VAL A 13 22.46 -49.11 -1.33
C VAL A 13 21.27 -48.42 -1.99
N LEU A 14 20.21 -48.21 -1.21
CA LEU A 14 19.19 -47.23 -1.54
C LEU A 14 19.88 -45.86 -1.54
N PHE A 15 20.30 -45.41 -2.72
CA PHE A 15 20.50 -43.99 -2.96
C PHE A 15 19.14 -43.34 -2.78
N ALA A 16 18.85 -42.87 -1.56
CA ALA A 16 17.86 -41.85 -1.37
C ALA A 16 18.36 -40.66 -2.20
N THR A 17 17.82 -40.53 -3.41
CA THR A 17 17.86 -39.27 -4.12
C THR A 17 17.11 -38.31 -3.21
N ILE A 18 17.87 -37.55 -2.43
CA ILE A 18 17.41 -36.27 -1.95
C ILE A 18 17.16 -35.53 -3.25
N THR A 19 15.93 -35.62 -3.74
CA THR A 19 15.38 -34.60 -4.59
C THR A 19 15.44 -33.36 -3.72
N GLN A 20 16.57 -32.67 -3.78
CA GLN A 20 16.56 -31.24 -3.64
C GLN A 20 15.56 -30.81 -4.70
N ALA A 21 14.31 -30.70 -4.28
CA ALA A 21 13.41 -29.74 -4.86
C ALA A 21 14.21 -28.45 -4.75
N GLU A 22 14.95 -28.12 -5.81
CA GLU A 22 15.31 -26.75 -6.10
C GLU A 22 14.01 -26.02 -5.85
N ARG A 23 14.02 -25.23 -4.78
CA ARG A 23 12.93 -24.36 -4.43
C ARG A 23 12.87 -23.44 -5.64
N LYS A 24 12.06 -23.83 -6.62
CA LYS A 24 11.74 -23.05 -7.80
C LYS A 24 11.41 -21.70 -7.22
N ASP A 25 12.25 -20.71 -7.49
CA ASP A 25 12.12 -19.36 -6.96
C ASP A 25 10.70 -18.90 -7.24
N SER A 26 9.82 -19.15 -6.29
CA SER A 26 8.44 -18.71 -6.28
C SER A 26 8.43 -17.38 -5.56
N PHE A 27 9.26 -16.48 -6.08
CA PHE A 27 9.07 -15.06 -5.93
C PHE A 27 8.30 -14.57 -7.15
N SER A 28 7.10 -15.13 -7.33
CA SER A 28 6.17 -14.71 -8.37
C SER A 28 5.63 -13.33 -8.00
N GLY A 29 6.04 -12.29 -8.74
CA GLY A 29 5.34 -11.01 -8.75
C GLY A 29 5.94 -9.87 -7.92
N LEU A 30 7.26 -9.82 -7.69
CA LEU A 30 7.87 -8.54 -7.30
C LEU A 30 7.64 -7.55 -8.43
N THR A 31 6.77 -6.57 -8.19
CA THR A 31 6.73 -5.32 -8.95
C THR A 31 8.17 -4.84 -9.08
N LYS A 32 8.71 -4.80 -10.30
CA LYS A 32 10.06 -4.29 -10.53
C LYS A 32 10.05 -2.83 -10.06
N LEU A 33 10.71 -2.56 -8.94
CA LEU A 33 10.77 -1.22 -8.38
C LEU A 33 11.43 -0.30 -9.41
N ASN A 34 10.77 0.82 -9.70
CA ASN A 34 11.26 1.80 -10.64
C ASN A 34 11.72 3.03 -9.86
N PHE A 35 13.03 3.13 -9.65
CA PHE A 35 13.61 4.25 -8.94
C PHE A 35 13.71 5.48 -9.84
N THR A 36 13.33 6.61 -9.27
CA THR A 36 13.35 7.90 -9.96
C THR A 36 13.98 8.94 -9.05
N MET A 37 14.78 9.82 -9.65
CA MET A 37 15.21 11.05 -9.01
C MET A 37 14.08 12.07 -9.06
N ALA A 38 13.96 12.86 -8.00
CA ALA A 38 12.91 13.86 -7.86
C ALA A 38 13.49 15.20 -7.39
N PRO A 39 12.85 16.33 -7.72
CA PRO A 39 13.21 17.61 -7.14
C PRO A 39 12.98 17.61 -5.62
N ASN A 40 13.64 18.51 -4.90
CA ASN A 40 13.41 18.68 -3.46
C ASN A 40 11.98 19.14 -3.18
N CYS A 41 11.39 18.66 -2.09
CA CYS A 41 10.12 19.17 -1.58
C CYS A 41 10.31 20.55 -0.93
N GLU A 42 9.58 21.54 -1.44
CA GLU A 42 9.59 22.92 -0.92
C GLU A 42 8.71 23.08 0.33
N GLY A 43 7.71 22.22 0.51
CA GLY A 43 6.75 22.31 1.60
C GLY A 43 5.91 21.04 1.75
N ARG A 44 4.92 21.12 2.64
CA ARG A 44 3.88 20.08 2.77
C ARG A 44 2.82 20.27 1.67
N PRO A 45 2.23 19.19 1.15
CA PRO A 45 1.12 19.26 0.21
C PRO A 45 -0.10 20.00 0.77
N GLU A 46 -0.90 20.57 -0.14
CA GLU A 46 -2.09 21.37 0.18
C GLU A 46 -3.11 20.61 1.03
N PHE A 47 -3.35 19.33 0.75
CA PHE A 47 -4.31 18.49 1.48
C PHE A 47 -3.96 18.29 2.97
N ILE A 48 -2.75 18.64 3.39
CA ILE A 48 -2.32 18.63 4.80
C ILE A 48 -2.56 19.99 5.45
N THR A 49 -2.36 21.08 4.70
CA THR A 49 -2.36 22.45 5.21
C THR A 49 -3.70 23.14 5.14
N GLU A 50 -4.58 22.70 4.24
CA GLU A 50 -5.88 23.33 4.04
C GLU A 50 -6.87 23.02 5.17
N VAL A 51 -7.65 24.03 5.56
CA VAL A 51 -8.73 23.88 6.53
C VAL A 51 -10.03 23.68 5.77
N ARG A 52 -10.54 22.44 5.76
CA ARG A 52 -11.77 22.03 5.09
C ARG A 52 -12.82 21.55 6.10
N PRO A 53 -14.13 21.74 5.85
CA PRO A 53 -15.17 21.19 6.71
C PRO A 53 -15.18 19.66 6.60
N GLU A 54 -14.94 19.00 7.73
CA GLU A 54 -14.94 17.54 7.83
C GLU A 54 -16.37 16.98 7.99
N ILE A 55 -16.64 15.83 7.38
CA ILE A 55 -17.82 15.02 7.67
C ILE A 55 -17.62 14.31 9.01
N ILE A 56 -18.21 14.86 10.07
CA ILE A 56 -18.14 14.30 11.42
C ILE A 56 -18.96 13.02 11.52
N GLY A 57 -18.38 11.96 12.10
CA GLY A 57 -19.06 10.68 12.35
C GLY A 57 -18.69 9.55 11.39
N GLY A 58 -17.67 9.75 10.53
CA GLY A 58 -17.05 8.68 9.76
C GLY A 58 -17.88 8.17 8.57
N PHE A 59 -17.56 6.97 8.10
CA PHE A 59 -18.12 6.41 6.86
C PHE A 59 -19.64 6.16 6.95
N GLU A 60 -20.20 5.99 8.15
CA GLU A 60 -21.65 5.78 8.35
C GLU A 60 -22.50 7.02 8.04
N LYS A 61 -21.87 8.21 8.01
CA LYS A 61 -22.55 9.47 7.68
C LYS A 61 -22.53 9.81 6.20
N LEU A 62 -21.80 9.03 5.40
CA LEU A 62 -21.82 9.18 3.97
C LEU A 62 -23.20 8.79 3.40
N PRO A 63 -23.67 9.47 2.35
CA PRO A 63 -24.86 9.02 1.62
C PRO A 63 -24.65 7.62 1.05
N GLN A 64 -25.75 6.91 0.75
CA GLN A 64 -25.70 5.55 0.18
C GLN A 64 -25.24 5.58 -1.28
N LEU A 65 -23.95 5.34 -1.47
CA LEU A 65 -23.23 5.52 -2.74
C LEU A 65 -22.13 4.47 -2.84
N VAL A 66 -21.57 4.34 -4.04
CA VAL A 66 -20.30 3.64 -4.24
C VAL A 66 -19.24 4.70 -4.54
N LEU A 67 -18.20 4.78 -3.72
CA LEU A 67 -17.07 5.67 -3.93
C LEU A 67 -15.92 4.90 -4.56
N VAL A 68 -15.48 5.34 -5.74
CA VAL A 68 -14.38 4.72 -6.49
C VAL A 68 -13.21 5.70 -6.52
N ALA A 69 -12.04 5.27 -6.05
CA ALA A 69 -10.85 6.12 -6.04
C ALA A 69 -10.42 6.45 -7.48
N HIS A 70 -10.17 7.73 -7.74
CA HIS A 70 -9.62 8.18 -9.04
C HIS A 70 -8.19 8.68 -8.93
N GLU A 71 -7.78 9.23 -7.78
CA GLU A 71 -6.39 9.58 -7.50
C GLU A 71 -6.03 9.51 -6.02
N ALA A 72 -4.73 9.45 -5.73
CA ALA A 72 -4.18 9.50 -4.40
C ALA A 72 -2.84 10.24 -4.36
N GLU A 73 -2.61 10.98 -3.27
CA GLU A 73 -1.34 11.64 -2.96
C GLU A 73 -0.80 11.11 -1.63
N TYR A 74 0.45 10.67 -1.63
CA TYR A 74 1.11 10.10 -0.43
C TYR A 74 2.34 10.92 -0.05
N TYR A 75 2.33 11.46 1.16
CA TYR A 75 3.40 12.27 1.70
C TYR A 75 3.95 11.68 2.99
N VAL A 76 5.28 11.64 3.10
CA VAL A 76 5.97 11.19 4.31
C VAL A 76 7.01 12.21 4.69
N GLU A 77 7.09 12.50 6.00
CA GLU A 77 8.16 13.32 6.58
C GLU A 77 8.69 12.69 7.87
N THR A 78 10.00 12.69 8.06
CA THR A 78 10.61 12.23 9.32
C THR A 78 10.58 13.31 10.39
N LYS A 79 10.29 12.93 11.64
CA LYS A 79 10.10 13.89 12.74
C LYS A 79 11.38 14.41 13.37
N ASN A 80 12.40 13.55 13.46
CA ASN A 80 13.59 13.80 14.27
C ASN A 80 14.81 13.15 13.64
N SER A 81 15.26 13.65 12.49
CA SER A 81 16.52 13.19 11.92
C SER A 81 17.26 14.30 11.20
N ASP A 82 18.58 14.26 11.29
CA ASP A 82 19.50 14.98 10.39
C ASP A 82 19.21 14.67 8.90
N ALA A 83 18.48 13.57 8.64
CA ALA A 83 18.13 13.12 7.31
C ALA A 83 17.10 14.02 6.59
N ASN A 84 16.31 14.82 7.32
CA ASN A 84 15.22 15.67 6.77
C ASN A 84 14.49 15.01 5.60
N PHE A 85 14.11 13.75 5.80
CA PHE A 85 13.52 12.94 4.74
C PHE A 85 12.10 13.44 4.48
N LYS A 86 11.84 13.74 3.21
CA LYS A 86 10.52 14.07 2.70
C LYS A 86 10.31 13.36 1.39
N VAL A 87 9.10 12.88 1.15
CA VAL A 87 8.73 12.35 -0.16
C VAL A 87 7.27 12.62 -0.38
N HIS A 88 6.94 13.10 -1.57
CA HIS A 88 5.58 13.29 -2.04
C HIS A 88 5.40 12.49 -3.33
N SER A 89 4.40 11.63 -3.37
CA SER A 89 4.06 10.85 -4.55
C SER A 89 2.59 10.95 -4.91
N TYR A 90 2.33 10.64 -6.17
CA TYR A 90 1.02 10.70 -6.78
C TYR A 90 0.70 9.37 -7.47
N GLN A 91 -0.57 8.98 -7.36
CA GLN A 91 -1.15 7.84 -8.05
C GLN A 91 -2.45 8.26 -8.73
N SER A 92 -2.58 7.99 -10.03
CA SER A 92 -3.86 7.99 -10.74
C SER A 92 -4.38 6.56 -10.88
N PHE A 93 -5.70 6.40 -10.70
CA PHE A 93 -6.45 5.15 -10.92
C PHE A 93 -7.28 5.19 -12.20
N THR A 94 -7.34 6.35 -12.86
CA THR A 94 -8.06 6.54 -14.11
C THR A 94 -7.13 6.29 -15.30
N THR A 95 -7.71 6.17 -16.50
CA THR A 95 -6.98 5.83 -17.72
C THR A 95 -6.05 6.97 -18.14
N GLY A 96 -4.76 6.84 -17.78
CA GLY A 96 -3.63 7.58 -18.35
C GLY A 96 -2.55 6.61 -18.87
N SER A 97 -1.51 7.14 -19.51
CA SER A 97 -0.34 6.33 -19.88
C SER A 97 0.28 5.70 -18.62
N GLU A 98 0.93 4.53 -18.72
CA GLU A 98 1.53 3.88 -17.53
C GLU A 98 2.50 4.79 -16.76
N LYS A 99 3.14 5.74 -17.46
CA LYS A 99 4.03 6.74 -16.87
C LYS A 99 3.31 7.82 -16.06
N GLU A 100 2.01 7.99 -16.25
CA GLU A 100 1.17 8.95 -15.52
C GLU A 100 0.44 8.30 -14.34
N LYS A 101 0.42 6.97 -14.27
CA LYS A 101 -0.27 6.24 -13.19
C LYS A 101 0.40 6.45 -11.85
N SER A 102 1.73 6.43 -11.77
CA SER A 102 2.45 6.55 -10.50
C SER A 102 3.70 7.40 -10.70
N LYS A 103 3.91 8.42 -9.86
CA LYS A 103 5.12 9.25 -9.92
C LYS A 103 5.52 9.79 -8.56
N ILE A 104 6.80 10.10 -8.42
CA ILE A 104 7.32 10.93 -7.34
C ILE A 104 7.17 12.39 -7.79
N ILE A 105 6.48 13.21 -7.00
CA ILE A 105 6.37 14.66 -7.21
C ILE A 105 7.65 15.34 -6.73
N CYS A 106 8.06 15.04 -5.50
CA CYS A 106 9.27 15.56 -4.90
C CYS A 106 9.84 14.59 -3.87
N GLY A 107 11.12 14.72 -3.56
CA GLY A 107 11.78 13.97 -2.49
C GLY A 107 13.08 14.62 -2.04
N ASN A 108 13.29 14.65 -0.72
CA ASN A 108 14.55 15.03 -0.10
C ASN A 108 15.11 13.78 0.58
N THR A 109 16.33 13.38 0.20
CA THR A 109 17.09 12.41 0.98
C THR A 109 18.47 12.96 1.26
N LYS A 110 18.85 12.97 2.55
CA LYS A 110 20.25 13.12 2.98
C LYS A 110 20.85 11.79 3.43
N SER A 111 20.06 10.73 3.44
CA SER A 111 20.43 9.44 4.01
C SER A 111 20.75 8.43 2.91
N THR A 112 21.85 7.70 3.07
CA THR A 112 22.15 6.51 2.27
C THR A 112 21.35 5.28 2.74
N GLU A 113 20.52 5.44 3.76
CA GLU A 113 19.72 4.35 4.32
C GLU A 113 18.50 4.05 3.46
N ASN A 114 18.11 2.78 3.47
CA ASN A 114 16.89 2.32 2.83
C ASN A 114 15.69 2.65 3.72
N LEU A 115 14.92 3.65 3.34
CA LEU A 115 13.73 4.07 4.07
C LEU A 115 12.48 3.54 3.39
N ARG A 116 11.67 2.77 4.12
CA ARG A 116 10.41 2.20 3.61
C ARG A 116 9.24 2.61 4.48
N TYR A 117 8.21 3.13 3.83
CA TYR A 117 6.98 3.58 4.46
C TYR A 117 5.78 2.94 3.79
N ALA A 118 4.73 2.71 4.57
CA ALA A 118 3.52 2.07 4.09
C ALA A 118 2.30 2.55 4.87
N LEU A 119 1.26 2.94 4.12
CA LEU A 119 -0.02 3.36 4.68
C LEU A 119 -1.17 2.68 3.94
N PHE A 120 -2.21 2.31 4.67
CA PHE A 120 -3.39 1.68 4.11
C PHE A 120 -4.51 2.70 3.94
N ALA A 121 -5.24 2.60 2.84
CA ALA A 121 -6.43 3.40 2.61
C ALA A 121 -7.40 2.71 1.63
N PRO A 122 -8.70 3.02 1.69
CA PRO A 122 -9.69 2.39 0.83
C PRO A 122 -9.57 2.91 -0.60
N THR A 123 -9.71 2.05 -1.60
CA THR A 123 -9.83 2.45 -3.01
C THR A 123 -11.23 2.20 -3.57
N LEU A 124 -12.05 1.45 -2.85
CA LEU A 124 -13.47 1.25 -3.11
C LEU A 124 -14.22 1.26 -1.79
N ILE A 125 -15.25 2.11 -1.69
CA ILE A 125 -16.12 2.19 -0.52
C ILE A 125 -17.57 2.01 -0.97
N ASP A 126 -18.24 0.98 -0.47
CA ASP A 126 -19.67 0.75 -0.70
C ASP A 126 -20.47 1.02 0.58
N THR A 127 -21.18 2.15 0.59
CA THR A 127 -22.05 2.54 1.72
C THR A 127 -23.51 2.14 1.50
N THR A 128 -23.80 1.35 0.46
CA THR A 128 -25.17 0.88 0.17
C THR A 128 -25.60 -0.19 1.18
N LYS A 129 -26.91 -0.26 1.46
CA LYS A 129 -27.47 -1.18 2.47
C LYS A 129 -27.15 -2.66 2.22
N THR A 130 -27.06 -3.04 0.95
CA THR A 130 -26.88 -4.45 0.53
C THR A 130 -25.46 -4.75 0.05
N GLN A 131 -24.50 -3.83 0.22
CA GLN A 131 -23.10 -3.92 -0.25
C GLN A 131 -22.95 -4.67 -1.58
N LYS A 132 -23.35 -4.02 -2.68
CA LYS A 132 -23.35 -4.61 -4.02
C LYS A 132 -21.94 -4.95 -4.55
N VAL A 133 -20.96 -4.11 -4.24
CA VAL A 133 -19.58 -4.23 -4.77
C VAL A 133 -18.54 -4.48 -3.68
N GLY A 134 -18.90 -4.26 -2.42
CA GLY A 134 -18.01 -4.47 -1.27
C GLY A 134 -16.98 -3.37 -1.09
N GLN A 135 -15.92 -3.67 -0.35
CA GLN A 135 -14.85 -2.71 -0.01
C GLN A 135 -13.51 -3.18 -0.59
N SER A 136 -12.61 -2.24 -0.85
CA SER A 136 -11.24 -2.54 -1.28
C SER A 136 -10.27 -1.68 -0.50
N LEU A 137 -9.31 -2.31 0.18
CA LEU A 137 -8.25 -1.64 0.92
C LEU A 137 -6.91 -1.88 0.23
N TRP A 138 -6.12 -0.83 0.02
CA TRP A 138 -4.82 -0.91 -0.63
C TRP A 138 -3.73 -0.41 0.30
N GLN A 139 -2.53 -0.97 0.14
CA GLN A 139 -1.32 -0.52 0.80
C GLN A 139 -0.51 0.33 -0.18
N PHE A 140 -0.31 1.59 0.17
CA PHE A 140 0.51 2.56 -0.56
C PHE A 140 1.90 2.56 0.04
N GLN A 141 2.91 2.39 -0.80
CA GLN A 141 4.28 2.16 -0.37
C GLN A 141 5.22 3.13 -1.06
N VAL A 142 6.17 3.62 -0.27
CA VAL A 142 7.31 4.38 -0.76
C VAL A 142 8.57 3.73 -0.23
N LEU A 143 9.56 3.58 -1.12
CA LEU A 143 10.92 3.22 -0.78
C LEU A 143 11.84 4.34 -1.25
N SER A 144 12.81 4.70 -0.42
CA SER A 144 13.94 5.52 -0.81
C SER A 144 15.24 4.78 -0.54
N ASP A 145 16.17 4.88 -1.47
CA ASP A 145 17.52 4.35 -1.36
C ASP A 145 18.51 5.26 -2.11
N LYS A 146 19.72 4.77 -2.34
CA LYS A 146 20.78 5.47 -3.09
C LYS A 146 20.44 5.76 -4.56
N GLU A 147 19.48 5.04 -5.16
CA GLU A 147 19.06 5.19 -6.57
C GLU A 147 17.93 6.22 -6.71
N GLY A 148 17.30 6.61 -5.60
CA GLY A 148 16.30 7.66 -5.53
C GLY A 148 15.06 7.21 -4.76
N PHE A 149 13.90 7.31 -5.40
CA PHE A 149 12.62 6.99 -4.80
C PHE A 149 11.80 6.08 -5.71
N SER A 150 11.08 5.13 -5.12
CA SER A 150 10.16 4.22 -5.80
C SER A 150 8.84 4.18 -5.06
N VAL A 151 7.73 4.12 -5.81
CA VAL A 151 6.38 4.02 -5.27
C VAL A 151 5.62 2.91 -5.94
N TRP A 152 4.81 2.23 -5.16
CA TRP A 152 3.89 1.24 -5.67
C TRP A 152 2.75 1.06 -4.67
N ASN A 153 1.66 0.50 -5.17
CA ASN A 153 0.47 0.22 -4.41
C ASN A 153 0.01 -1.20 -4.72
N GLN A 154 -0.53 -1.87 -3.71
CA GLN A 154 -1.04 -3.22 -3.85
C GLN A 154 -2.34 -3.37 -3.08
N ARG A 155 -3.30 -4.11 -3.66
CA ARG A 155 -4.51 -4.51 -2.93
C ARG A 155 -4.10 -5.33 -1.70
N SER A 156 -4.64 -4.96 -0.55
CA SER A 156 -4.41 -5.68 0.70
C SER A 156 -5.19 -6.99 0.71
N LEU A 157 -4.51 -8.09 1.03
CA LEU A 157 -5.14 -9.37 1.35
C LEU A 157 -5.59 -9.45 2.82
N ALA A 158 -5.22 -8.45 3.63
CA ALA A 158 -5.49 -8.45 5.07
C ALA A 158 -6.87 -7.87 5.43
N PHE A 159 -7.64 -7.41 4.43
CA PHE A 159 -9.00 -6.95 4.62
C PHE A 159 -9.96 -8.11 4.33
N ASN A 160 -10.57 -8.63 5.38
CA ASN A 160 -11.47 -9.79 5.28
C ASN A 160 -12.88 -9.35 4.86
N ASP A 161 -13.57 -10.20 4.10
CA ASP A 161 -14.99 -9.99 3.77
C ASP A 161 -15.81 -9.90 5.08
N GLY A 162 -16.44 -8.74 5.30
CA GLY A 162 -17.23 -8.44 6.51
C GLY A 162 -16.52 -7.64 7.60
N GLU A 163 -15.21 -7.35 7.46
CA GLU A 163 -14.53 -6.41 8.36
C GLU A 163 -15.05 -4.99 8.11
N ASN A 164 -15.38 -4.27 9.19
CA ASN A 164 -15.78 -2.87 9.08
C ASN A 164 -14.58 -2.01 8.66
N LEU A 165 -14.76 -1.18 7.62
CA LEU A 165 -13.68 -0.37 7.03
C LEU A 165 -12.99 0.54 8.04
N GLU A 166 -13.75 1.20 8.90
CA GLU A 166 -13.22 2.08 9.95
C GLU A 166 -12.34 1.29 10.94
N LYS A 167 -12.82 0.12 11.38
CA LYS A 167 -12.02 -0.79 12.23
C LYS A 167 -10.73 -1.24 11.54
N ALA A 168 -10.79 -1.54 10.24
CA ALA A 168 -9.61 -1.91 9.48
C ALA A 168 -8.59 -0.77 9.40
N LEU A 169 -9.02 0.46 9.14
CA LEU A 169 -8.12 1.63 9.09
C LEU A 169 -7.45 1.90 10.44
N MET A 170 -8.22 1.86 11.52
CA MET A 170 -7.70 2.02 12.88
C MET A 170 -6.69 0.92 13.23
N LYS A 171 -6.96 -0.34 12.85
CA LYS A 171 -6.06 -1.49 13.07
C LYS A 171 -4.69 -1.31 12.40
N PHE A 172 -4.63 -0.68 11.23
CA PHE A 172 -3.36 -0.40 10.54
C PHE A 172 -2.66 0.89 11.04
N GLY A 173 -3.23 1.54 12.06
CA GLY A 173 -2.70 2.73 12.71
C GLY A 173 -2.97 4.03 11.96
N GLY A 174 -3.99 4.05 11.09
CA GLY A 174 -4.43 5.24 10.40
C GLY A 174 -5.54 5.96 11.18
N ASN A 175 -5.30 7.21 11.57
CA ASN A 175 -6.39 8.16 11.81
C ASN A 175 -6.91 8.61 10.45
N TYR A 176 -8.20 8.89 10.32
CA TYR A 176 -8.75 9.39 9.05
C TYR A 176 -9.70 10.55 9.26
N ARG A 177 -9.85 11.34 8.20
CA ARG A 177 -10.86 12.40 8.06
C ARG A 177 -11.51 12.25 6.69
N ILE A 178 -12.78 12.63 6.60
CA ILE A 178 -13.55 12.56 5.36
C ILE A 178 -14.02 13.96 5.00
N TYR A 179 -13.84 14.35 3.75
CA TYR A 179 -14.26 15.63 3.21
C TYR A 179 -15.18 15.43 2.01
N GLN A 180 -16.17 16.31 1.88
CA GLN A 180 -16.96 16.42 0.66
C GLN A 180 -16.38 17.55 -0.20
N LEU A 181 -15.88 17.21 -1.39
CA LEU A 181 -15.30 18.18 -2.33
C LEU A 181 -16.39 18.81 -3.22
N SER A 182 -17.36 18.01 -3.64
CA SER A 182 -18.51 18.42 -4.46
C SER A 182 -19.72 17.54 -4.14
N HIS A 183 -20.81 17.66 -4.93
CA HIS A 183 -21.96 16.77 -4.79
C HIS A 183 -21.62 15.28 -5.05
N ASP A 184 -20.65 15.03 -5.91
CA ASP A 184 -20.26 13.73 -6.43
C ASP A 184 -18.79 13.37 -6.15
N GLN A 185 -18.05 14.18 -5.41
CA GLN A 185 -16.65 13.92 -5.08
C GLN A 185 -16.39 14.02 -3.58
N TYR A 186 -15.61 13.06 -3.11
CA TYR A 186 -15.22 12.92 -1.71
C TYR A 186 -13.72 12.70 -1.61
N GLU A 187 -13.17 13.02 -0.45
CA GLU A 187 -11.78 12.77 -0.12
C GLU A 187 -11.69 12.10 1.24
N VAL A 188 -10.82 11.09 1.34
CA VAL A 188 -10.43 10.48 2.61
C VAL A 188 -8.96 10.77 2.81
N VAL A 189 -8.64 11.46 3.90
CA VAL A 189 -7.25 11.70 4.31
C VAL A 189 -6.94 10.78 5.46
N VAL A 190 -6.00 9.86 5.25
CA VAL A 190 -5.47 8.96 6.28
C VAL A 190 -4.13 9.49 6.75
N SER A 191 -3.91 9.51 8.06
CA SER A 191 -2.63 9.88 8.66
C SER A 191 -2.17 8.82 9.64
N LYS A 192 -0.87 8.52 9.62
CA LYS A 192 -0.24 7.61 10.56
C LYS A 192 0.98 8.26 11.15
N ASP A 193 0.96 8.36 12.46
CA ASP A 193 1.98 9.02 13.22
C ASP A 193 2.79 8.01 14.02
N THR A 194 4.10 7.94 13.79
CA THR A 194 5.01 7.04 14.50
C THR A 194 6.11 7.84 15.19
N GLU A 195 6.98 7.18 15.95
CA GLU A 195 8.12 7.86 16.59
C GLU A 195 9.09 8.47 15.56
N GLY A 196 9.29 7.79 14.41
CA GLY A 196 10.27 8.22 13.41
C GLY A 196 9.73 9.12 12.30
N ALA A 197 8.47 8.97 11.92
CA ALA A 197 7.89 9.67 10.79
C ALA A 197 6.37 9.86 10.91
N THR A 198 5.88 10.88 10.22
CA THR A 198 4.46 11.09 9.96
C THR A 198 4.18 10.82 8.49
N GLN A 199 3.15 10.00 8.24
CA GLN A 199 2.68 9.60 6.92
C GLN A 199 1.28 10.18 6.71
N TYR A 200 1.01 10.76 5.55
CA TYR A 200 -0.28 11.32 5.17
C TYR A 200 -0.65 10.85 3.77
N LEU A 201 -1.86 10.34 3.60
CA LEU A 201 -2.36 9.83 2.33
C LEU A 201 -3.74 10.45 2.07
N SER A 202 -3.84 11.28 1.04
CA SER A 202 -5.12 11.72 0.50
C SER A 202 -5.55 10.77 -0.60
N ILE A 203 -6.80 10.33 -0.59
CA ILE A 203 -7.44 9.63 -1.70
C ILE A 203 -8.72 10.36 -2.06
N LYS A 204 -8.89 10.67 -3.35
CA LYS A 204 -10.10 11.29 -3.90
C LYS A 204 -10.92 10.26 -4.65
N TYR A 205 -12.23 10.40 -4.52
CA TYR A 205 -13.21 9.45 -5.04
C TYR A 205 -14.26 10.15 -5.87
N ASP A 206 -14.70 9.47 -6.92
CA ASP A 206 -15.96 9.78 -7.58
C ASP A 206 -17.08 8.93 -6.98
N ALA A 207 -18.22 9.58 -6.70
CA ALA A 207 -19.42 8.94 -6.22
C ALA A 207 -20.26 8.46 -7.39
N VAL A 208 -20.38 7.14 -7.49
CA VAL A 208 -21.25 6.48 -8.46
C VAL A 208 -22.58 6.17 -7.78
N LYS A 209 -23.67 6.67 -8.37
CA LYS A 209 -25.01 6.25 -7.96
C LYS A 209 -25.13 4.75 -8.23
N SER A 210 -25.41 4.00 -7.18
CA SER A 210 -25.71 2.57 -7.23
C SER A 210 -26.75 2.30 -8.32
N LEU A 211 -26.37 1.56 -9.37
CA LEU A 211 -27.25 1.09 -10.46
C LEU A 211 -28.39 0.24 -9.90
#